data_AF-A0A8T4MLX4-F1
#
_entry.id   AF-A0A8T4MLX4-F1
#
_cell.length_a   1.000
_cell.length_b   1.000
_cell.length_c   1.000
_cell.angle_alpha   90.00
_cell.angle_beta   90.00
_cell.angle_gamma   90.00
#
_symmetry.space_group_name_H-M   'P 1'
#
loop_
_entity.id
_entity.type
_entity.pdbx_description
1 polymer ?
#
loop_
_entity_poly.entity_id
_entity_poly.type
_entity_poly.pdbx_seq_one_letter_code
_entity_poly.pdbx_strand_id
1 'polypeptide(L)'
;MKRAMKKENDNFLKNYKNLILTMILSIIIISYFLFEEIGLNSLILSLVIVIGFYTVEKYFSLNFQIHHYFYILIIVFSIVFFYYFQLQFTYVDKILHLIGGFMLASVSYYIFKKKKLNYPLITAFIFSLSIILAYEFYEYIMDYYFEIPMRGVYQNINNQIIMLIDPVKDTIQDITLGITGFFLFIIKNVLKNKN
;
A
#
# COMPACT_ATOMS: atom_id res chain seq x y z
N MET A 1 33.90 -0.24 23.15
CA MET A 1 33.66 0.00 21.71
C MET A 1 32.43 -0.71 21.14
N LYS A 2 32.37 -2.05 21.03
CA LYS A 2 31.23 -2.74 20.36
C LYS A 2 29.83 -2.41 20.92
N ARG A 3 29.69 -2.23 22.24
CA ARG A 3 28.40 -1.83 22.87
C ARG A 3 28.00 -0.38 22.57
N ALA A 4 28.97 0.54 22.49
CA ALA A 4 28.73 1.94 22.14
C ALA A 4 28.33 2.07 20.67
N MET A 5 29.06 1.41 19.76
CA MET A 5 28.73 1.34 18.33
C MET A 5 27.35 0.72 18.07
N LYS A 6 26.96 -0.32 18.82
CA LYS A 6 25.61 -0.90 18.72
C LYS A 6 24.52 0.09 19.15
N LYS A 7 24.72 0.77 20.28
CA LYS A 7 23.77 1.77 20.81
C LYS A 7 23.60 2.97 19.88
N GLU A 8 24.69 3.40 19.26
CA GLU A 8 24.71 4.49 18.27
C GLU A 8 23.94 4.10 16.98
N ASN A 9 24.15 2.89 16.48
CA ASN A 9 23.43 2.36 15.32
C ASN A 9 21.93 2.16 15.59
N ASP A 10 21.57 1.68 16.79
CA ASP A 10 20.17 1.52 17.20
C ASP A 10 19.46 2.89 17.32
N ASN A 11 20.14 3.91 17.85
CA ASN A 11 19.65 5.28 17.90
C ASN A 11 19.49 5.89 16.49
N PHE A 12 20.47 5.68 15.62
CA PHE A 12 20.41 6.12 14.24
C PHE A 12 19.18 5.52 13.52
N LEU A 13 19.01 4.20 13.58
CA LEU A 13 17.87 3.53 12.92
C LEU A 13 16.52 4.01 13.45
N LYS A 14 16.41 4.22 14.77
CA LYS A 14 15.20 4.78 15.39
C LYS A 14 14.91 6.19 14.88
N ASN A 15 15.93 7.04 14.75
CA ASN A 15 15.79 8.40 14.25
C ASN A 15 15.31 8.42 12.79
N TYR A 16 15.80 7.52 11.93
CA TYR A 16 15.33 7.41 10.54
C TYR A 16 13.88 6.96 10.43
N LYS A 17 13.46 5.98 11.22
CA LYS A 17 12.06 5.52 11.25
C LYS A 17 11.13 6.67 11.64
N ASN A 18 11.50 7.42 12.68
CA ASN A 18 10.76 8.59 13.12
C ASN A 18 10.74 9.68 12.04
N LEU A 19 11.87 9.92 11.35
CA LEU A 19 11.93 10.89 10.26
C LEU A 19 10.96 10.53 9.13
N ILE A 20 10.93 9.28 8.68
CA ILE A 20 10.00 8.84 7.62
C ILE A 20 8.56 8.99 8.09
N LEU A 21 8.23 8.61 9.32
CA LEU A 21 6.89 8.79 9.87
C LEU A 21 6.51 10.28 9.94
N THR A 22 7.42 11.15 10.36
CA THR A 22 7.21 12.60 10.34
C THR A 22 7.00 13.11 8.92
N MET A 23 7.78 12.65 7.94
CA MET A 23 7.57 13.02 6.53
C MET A 23 6.18 12.60 6.03
N ILE A 24 5.74 11.38 6.36
CA ILE A 24 4.40 10.90 6.00
C ILE A 24 3.31 11.80 6.60
N LEU A 25 3.43 12.12 7.89
CA LEU A 25 2.47 13.01 8.56
C LEU A 25 2.50 14.43 7.98
N SER A 26 3.68 14.96 7.69
CA SER A 26 3.84 16.26 7.02
C SER A 26 3.19 16.26 5.64
N ILE A 27 3.33 15.18 4.85
CA ILE A 27 2.67 15.06 3.54
C ILE A 27 1.15 15.15 3.71
N ILE A 28 0.56 14.41 4.66
CA ILE A 28 -0.89 14.42 4.94
C ILE A 28 -1.36 15.83 5.34
N ILE A 29 -0.62 16.51 6.21
CA ILE A 29 -0.99 17.84 6.71
C ILE A 29 -0.84 18.89 5.60
N ILE A 30 0.30 18.93 4.93
CA ILE A 30 0.60 19.90 3.88
C ILE A 30 -0.37 19.72 2.70
N SER A 31 -0.69 18.47 2.35
CA SER A 31 -1.58 18.19 1.23
C SER A 31 -2.98 18.74 1.45
N TYR A 32 -3.52 18.64 2.68
CA TYR A 32 -4.80 19.25 3.05
C TYR A 32 -4.84 20.77 2.84
N PHE A 33 -3.72 21.47 3.06
CA PHE A 33 -3.67 22.93 2.90
C PHE A 33 -3.34 23.38 1.47
N LEU A 34 -2.66 22.55 0.67
CA LEU A 34 -2.19 22.94 -0.65
C LEU A 34 -3.10 22.51 -1.80
N PHE A 35 -3.96 21.51 -1.60
CA PHE A 35 -4.75 20.92 -2.68
C PHE A 35 -6.22 20.81 -2.27
N GLU A 36 -7.03 21.70 -2.82
CA GLU A 36 -8.48 21.76 -2.57
C GLU A 36 -9.22 20.47 -2.99
N GLU A 37 -8.65 19.74 -3.96
CA GLU A 37 -9.20 18.50 -4.52
C GLU A 37 -8.90 17.25 -3.66
N ILE A 38 -8.13 17.38 -2.58
CA ILE A 38 -7.82 16.23 -1.71
C ILE A 38 -8.99 15.98 -0.77
N GLY A 39 -9.73 14.90 -1.05
CA GLY A 39 -10.84 14.46 -0.22
C GLY A 39 -10.40 14.08 1.20
N LEU A 40 -11.21 14.49 2.19
CA LEU A 40 -11.01 14.14 3.60
C LEU A 40 -10.90 12.63 3.82
N ASN A 41 -11.65 11.83 3.05
CA ASN A 41 -11.61 10.37 3.11
C ASN A 41 -10.22 9.80 2.81
N SER A 42 -9.50 10.35 1.83
CA SER A 42 -8.14 9.92 1.48
C SER A 42 -7.14 10.22 2.59
N LEU A 43 -7.30 11.35 3.28
CA LEU A 43 -6.47 11.72 4.44
C LEU A 43 -6.75 10.81 5.63
N ILE A 44 -8.02 10.56 5.93
CA ILE A 44 -8.42 9.64 7.02
C ILE A 44 -7.90 8.23 6.75
N LEU A 45 -8.08 7.71 5.52
CA LEU A 45 -7.58 6.39 5.14
C LEU A 45 -6.05 6.30 5.27
N SER A 46 -5.35 7.35 4.84
CA SER A 46 -3.89 7.44 4.98
C SER A 46 -3.45 7.40 6.45
N LEU A 47 -4.13 8.15 7.34
CA LEU A 47 -3.87 8.12 8.77
C LEU A 47 -4.14 6.74 9.39
N VAL A 48 -5.26 6.11 9.02
CA VAL A 48 -5.61 4.75 9.47
C VAL A 48 -4.52 3.75 9.09
N ILE A 49 -3.99 3.81 7.86
CA ILE A 49 -2.91 2.94 7.39
C ILE A 49 -1.63 3.16 8.21
N VAL A 50 -1.23 4.42 8.44
CA VAL A 50 -0.01 4.75 9.21
C VAL A 50 -0.14 4.29 10.66
N ILE A 51 -1.26 4.60 11.30
CA ILE A 51 -1.53 4.20 12.69
C ILE A 51 -1.60 2.68 12.79
N GLY A 52 -2.29 2.02 11.86
CA GLY A 52 -2.40 0.57 11.80
C GLY A 52 -1.03 -0.10 11.66
N PHE A 53 -0.20 0.38 10.73
CA PHE A 53 1.17 -0.12 10.53
C PHE A 53 2.02 0.01 11.79
N TYR A 54 2.04 1.20 12.42
CA TYR A 54 2.79 1.43 13.66
C TYR A 54 2.28 0.56 14.82
N THR A 55 0.95 0.42 14.94
CA THR A 55 0.31 -0.40 15.97
C THR A 55 0.68 -1.86 15.81
N VAL A 56 0.60 -2.40 14.59
CA VAL A 56 1.01 -3.77 14.26
C VAL A 56 2.48 -4.00 14.57
N GLU A 57 3.37 -3.07 14.20
CA GLU A 57 4.79 -3.19 14.52
C GLU A 57 5.04 -3.32 16.03
N LYS A 58 4.45 -2.42 16.80
CA LYS A 58 4.66 -2.31 18.25
C LYS A 58 4.03 -3.50 18.99
N TYR A 59 2.78 -3.82 18.68
CA TYR A 59 2.04 -4.90 19.34
C TYR A 59 2.71 -6.27 19.12
N PHE A 60 3.14 -6.54 17.88
CA PHE A 60 3.76 -7.82 17.55
C PHE A 60 5.28 -7.84 17.67
N SER A 61 5.90 -6.73 18.11
CA SER A 61 7.36 -6.55 18.20
C SER A 61 8.08 -6.90 16.90
N LEU A 62 7.55 -6.43 15.77
CA LEU A 62 7.98 -6.86 14.43
C LEU A 62 9.28 -6.20 13.97
N ASN A 63 9.69 -5.06 14.52
CA ASN A 63 10.91 -4.33 14.16
C ASN A 63 11.09 -4.26 12.63
N PHE A 64 10.11 -3.68 11.94
CA PHE A 64 10.13 -3.63 10.48
C PHE A 64 11.42 -3.01 9.96
N GLN A 65 11.88 -3.52 8.81
CA GLN A 65 13.04 -2.98 8.09
C GLN A 65 12.69 -1.68 7.37
N ILE A 66 13.70 -0.84 7.09
CA ILE A 66 13.52 0.51 6.53
C ILE A 66 12.68 0.53 5.23
N HIS A 67 12.83 -0.47 4.36
CA HIS A 67 12.06 -0.53 3.11
C HIS A 67 10.55 -0.73 3.34
N HIS A 68 10.12 -1.32 4.46
CA HIS A 68 8.69 -1.41 4.75
C HIS A 68 8.11 -0.02 5.07
N TYR A 69 8.88 0.87 5.71
CA TYR A 69 8.46 2.26 5.92
C TYR A 69 8.40 3.02 4.60
N PHE A 70 9.33 2.76 3.68
CA PHE A 70 9.24 3.29 2.32
C PHE A 70 8.00 2.80 1.57
N TYR A 71 7.56 1.54 1.78
CA TYR A 71 6.31 1.06 1.20
C TYR A 71 5.11 1.82 1.74
N ILE A 72 5.04 2.07 3.06
CA ILE A 72 3.96 2.87 3.65
C ILE A 72 4.00 4.31 3.13
N LEU A 73 5.18 4.90 2.97
CA LEU A 73 5.32 6.23 2.36
C LEU A 73 4.74 6.25 0.93
N ILE A 74 5.07 5.26 0.10
CA ILE A 74 4.54 5.17 -1.27
C ILE A 74 3.02 5.00 -1.24
N ILE A 75 2.49 4.09 -0.42
CA ILE A 75 1.04 3.85 -0.29
C ILE A 75 0.31 5.12 0.14
N VAL A 76 0.78 5.81 1.17
CA VAL A 76 0.16 7.05 1.64
C VAL A 76 0.23 8.14 0.58
N PHE A 77 1.39 8.33 -0.05
CA PHE A 77 1.52 9.28 -1.14
C PHE A 77 0.53 8.98 -2.27
N SER A 78 0.43 7.71 -2.67
CA SER A 78 -0.49 7.27 -3.71
C SER A 78 -1.95 7.52 -3.33
N ILE A 79 -2.38 7.25 -2.10
CA ILE A 79 -3.77 7.49 -1.65
C ILE A 79 -4.09 8.98 -1.58
N VAL A 80 -3.19 9.78 -1.00
CA VAL A 80 -3.38 11.23 -0.85
C VAL A 80 -3.54 11.91 -2.21
N PHE A 81 -2.73 11.50 -3.18
CA PHE A 81 -2.70 12.11 -4.52
C PHE A 81 -3.43 11.28 -5.58
N PHE A 82 -4.17 10.24 -5.19
CA PHE A 82 -4.76 9.27 -6.12
C PHE A 82 -5.63 9.97 -7.16
N TYR A 83 -6.59 10.78 -6.70
CA TYR A 83 -7.51 11.51 -7.57
C TYR A 83 -6.76 12.41 -8.57
N TYR A 84 -5.75 13.14 -8.09
CA TYR A 84 -4.93 14.00 -8.94
C TYR A 84 -4.21 13.19 -10.04
N PHE A 85 -3.61 12.06 -9.68
CA PHE A 85 -2.91 11.22 -10.65
C PHE A 85 -3.86 10.51 -11.60
N GLN A 86 -5.03 10.06 -11.12
CA GLN A 86 -6.02 9.35 -11.92
C GLN A 86 -6.61 10.24 -13.02
N LEU A 87 -6.79 11.54 -12.76
CA LEU A 87 -7.21 12.51 -13.77
C LEU A 87 -6.19 12.68 -14.91
N GLN A 88 -4.90 12.53 -14.62
CA GLN A 88 -3.81 12.73 -15.58
C GLN A 88 -3.40 11.44 -16.28
N PHE A 89 -3.53 10.31 -15.59
CA PHE A 89 -2.99 9.03 -16.02
C PHE A 89 -3.99 7.90 -15.73
N THR A 90 -4.65 7.44 -16.79
CA THR A 90 -5.71 6.43 -16.79
C THR A 90 -5.36 5.11 -16.09
N TYR A 91 -4.08 4.73 -16.05
CA TYR A 91 -3.63 3.42 -15.56
C TYR A 91 -2.90 3.48 -14.21
N VAL A 92 -2.97 4.61 -13.49
CA VAL A 92 -2.31 4.75 -12.18
C VAL A 92 -2.77 3.69 -11.22
N ASP A 93 -4.08 3.51 -11.13
CA ASP A 93 -4.70 2.50 -10.28
C ASP A 93 -4.15 1.08 -10.53
N LYS A 94 -4.07 0.68 -11.80
CA LYS A 94 -3.52 -0.62 -12.23
C LYS A 94 -2.06 -0.80 -11.82
N ILE A 95 -1.25 0.26 -11.93
CA ILE A 95 0.13 0.26 -11.46
C ILE A 95 0.19 0.10 -9.93
N LEU A 96 -0.72 0.77 -9.21
CA LEU A 96 -0.80 0.67 -7.74
C LEU A 96 -1.22 -0.72 -7.28
N HIS A 97 -2.14 -1.40 -7.97
CA HIS A 97 -2.48 -2.80 -7.66
C HIS A 97 -1.30 -3.75 -7.85
N LEU A 98 -0.53 -3.58 -8.93
CA LEU A 98 0.68 -4.37 -9.18
C LEU A 98 1.75 -4.15 -8.10
N ILE A 99 2.10 -2.89 -7.84
CA ILE A 99 3.13 -2.52 -6.87
C ILE A 99 2.67 -2.84 -5.44
N GLY A 100 1.41 -2.56 -5.13
CA GLY A 100 0.76 -2.83 -3.86
C GLY A 100 0.73 -4.32 -3.54
N GLY A 101 0.40 -5.17 -4.51
CA GLY A 101 0.47 -6.63 -4.37
C GLY A 101 1.88 -7.11 -3.99
N PHE A 102 2.92 -6.57 -4.63
CA PHE A 102 4.32 -6.87 -4.27
C PHE A 102 4.68 -6.40 -2.86
N MET A 103 4.31 -5.17 -2.49
CA MET A 103 4.62 -4.58 -1.18
C MET A 103 3.92 -5.34 -0.06
N LEU A 104 2.64 -5.66 -0.24
CA LEU A 104 1.83 -6.42 0.70
C LEU A 104 2.36 -7.84 0.88
N ALA A 105 2.79 -8.50 -0.21
CA ALA A 105 3.49 -9.79 -0.15
C ALA A 105 4.76 -9.71 0.70
N SER A 106 5.56 -8.66 0.50
CA SER A 106 6.81 -8.46 1.23
C SER A 106 6.58 -8.26 2.72
N VAL A 107 5.64 -7.37 3.10
CA VAL A 107 5.29 -7.09 4.49
C VAL A 107 4.70 -8.34 5.16
N SER A 108 3.71 -8.99 4.54
CA SER A 108 3.06 -10.17 5.13
C SER A 108 4.03 -11.34 5.31
N TYR A 109 4.86 -11.62 4.29
CA TYR A 109 5.91 -12.63 4.42
C TYR A 109 6.90 -12.31 5.54
N TYR A 110 7.31 -11.05 5.68
CA TYR A 110 8.18 -10.63 6.78
C TYR A 110 7.55 -10.92 8.14
N ILE A 111 6.27 -10.57 8.31
CA ILE A 111 5.49 -10.82 9.54
C ILE A 111 5.46 -12.31 9.85
N PHE A 112 5.00 -13.12 8.90
CA PHE A 112 4.80 -14.56 9.11
C PHE A 112 6.10 -15.33 9.29
N LYS A 113 7.17 -14.93 8.57
CA LYS A 113 8.51 -15.46 8.80
C LYS A 113 9.01 -15.13 10.19
N LYS A 114 8.82 -13.89 10.67
CA LYS A 114 9.24 -13.49 12.02
C LYS A 114 8.47 -14.21 13.11
N LYS A 115 7.19 -14.54 12.87
CA LYS A 115 6.36 -15.38 13.74
C LYS A 115 6.62 -16.87 13.62
N LYS A 116 7.58 -17.30 12.77
CA LYS A 116 7.99 -18.69 12.58
C LYS A 116 6.84 -19.63 12.21
N LEU A 117 5.90 -19.16 11.38
CA LEU A 117 4.89 -20.04 10.80
C LEU A 117 5.56 -21.08 9.88
N ASN A 118 4.97 -22.28 9.78
CA ASN A 118 5.54 -23.39 9.00
C ASN A 118 5.64 -23.08 7.50
N TYR A 119 4.66 -22.36 6.94
CA TYR A 119 4.58 -22.05 5.52
C TYR A 119 4.41 -20.55 5.28
N PRO A 120 5.39 -19.70 5.68
CA PRO A 120 5.21 -18.26 5.75
C PRO A 120 4.94 -17.61 4.39
N LEU A 121 5.43 -18.21 3.30
CA LEU A 121 5.18 -17.74 1.94
C LEU A 121 3.73 -18.02 1.47
N ILE A 122 3.22 -19.23 1.76
CA ILE A 122 1.83 -19.60 1.40
C ILE A 122 0.86 -18.80 2.27
N THR A 123 1.16 -18.64 3.56
CA THR A 123 0.35 -17.80 4.45
C THR A 123 0.35 -16.34 4.00
N ALA A 124 1.49 -15.81 3.56
CA ALA A 124 1.58 -14.48 2.97
C ALA A 124 0.72 -14.36 1.70
N PHE A 125 0.73 -15.36 0.83
CA PHE A 125 -0.10 -15.38 -0.38
C PHE A 125 -1.58 -15.29 -0.05
N ILE A 126 -2.07 -16.20 0.80
CA ILE A 126 -3.48 -16.26 1.18
C ILE A 126 -3.89 -14.96 1.87
N PHE A 127 -3.08 -14.46 2.79
CA PHE A 127 -3.34 -13.20 3.48
C PHE A 127 -3.41 -12.02 2.51
N SER A 128 -2.42 -11.86 1.63
CA SER A 128 -2.40 -10.78 0.64
C SER A 128 -3.60 -10.85 -0.31
N LEU A 129 -3.94 -12.05 -0.78
CA LEU A 129 -5.11 -12.25 -1.65
C LEU A 129 -6.41 -11.87 -0.94
N SER A 130 -6.57 -12.27 0.32
CA SER A 130 -7.75 -11.88 1.12
C SER A 130 -7.87 -10.38 1.28
N ILE A 131 -6.76 -9.66 1.48
CA ILE A 131 -6.77 -8.19 1.59
C ILE A 131 -7.11 -7.53 0.25
N ILE A 132 -6.55 -8.01 -0.86
CA ILE A 132 -6.89 -7.51 -2.20
C ILE A 132 -8.40 -7.70 -2.45
N LEU A 133 -8.91 -8.92 -2.24
CA LEU A 133 -10.34 -9.21 -2.42
C LEU A 133 -11.24 -8.40 -1.48
N ALA A 134 -10.81 -8.18 -0.23
CA ALA A 134 -11.55 -7.34 0.70
C ALA A 134 -11.62 -5.88 0.25
N TYR A 135 -10.55 -5.37 -0.38
CA TYR A 135 -10.51 -4.03 -0.94
C TYR A 135 -11.44 -3.89 -2.15
N GLU A 136 -11.38 -4.82 -3.12
CA GLU A 136 -12.32 -4.85 -4.25
C GLU A 136 -13.77 -4.95 -3.81
N PHE A 137 -14.03 -5.75 -2.77
CA PHE A 137 -15.36 -5.88 -2.21
C PHE A 137 -15.82 -4.59 -1.51
N TYR A 138 -14.89 -3.88 -0.87
CA TYR A 138 -15.15 -2.55 -0.34
C TYR A 138 -15.54 -1.58 -1.47
N GLU A 139 -14.81 -1.55 -2.58
CA GLU A 139 -15.17 -0.70 -3.73
C GLU A 139 -16.53 -1.05 -4.31
N TYR A 140 -16.86 -2.34 -4.39
CA TYR A 140 -18.20 -2.78 -4.77
C TYR A 140 -19.29 -2.24 -3.83
N ILE A 141 -19.08 -2.28 -2.51
CA ILE A 141 -20.02 -1.73 -1.53
C ILE A 141 -20.14 -0.21 -1.72
N MET A 142 -19.03 0.49 -1.94
CA MET A 142 -19.02 1.94 -2.13
C MET A 142 -19.78 2.36 -3.38
N ASP A 143 -19.57 1.67 -4.50
CA ASP A 143 -20.35 1.87 -5.72
C ASP A 143 -21.85 1.61 -5.50
N TYR A 144 -22.17 0.48 -4.87
CA TYR A 144 -23.55 -0.02 -4.82
C TYR A 144 -24.43 0.74 -3.82
N TYR A 145 -23.90 1.07 -2.64
CA TYR A 145 -24.68 1.69 -1.56
C TYR A 145 -24.50 3.21 -1.47
N PHE A 146 -23.37 3.73 -1.94
CA PHE A 146 -23.03 5.15 -1.78
C PHE A 146 -22.92 5.89 -3.11
N GLU A 147 -23.06 5.20 -4.25
CA GLU A 147 -22.97 5.77 -5.60
C GLU A 147 -21.64 6.51 -5.83
N ILE A 148 -20.58 6.10 -5.12
CA ILE A 148 -19.23 6.63 -5.28
C ILE A 148 -18.54 5.73 -6.31
N PRO A 149 -18.26 6.20 -7.53
CA PRO A 149 -17.67 5.35 -8.58
C PRO A 149 -16.20 5.08 -8.27
N MET A 150 -15.97 4.02 -7.48
CA MET A 150 -14.65 3.51 -7.14
C MET A 150 -14.19 2.49 -8.18
N ARG A 151 -15.11 1.67 -8.71
CA ARG A 151 -14.78 0.70 -9.77
C ARG A 151 -15.06 1.24 -11.17
N GLY A 152 -14.28 0.74 -12.12
CA GLY A 152 -14.28 1.16 -13.50
C GLY A 152 -13.27 2.26 -13.74
N VAL A 153 -12.81 2.37 -14.98
CA VAL A 153 -11.87 3.43 -15.38
C VAL A 153 -12.61 4.49 -16.16
N TYR A 154 -12.57 5.72 -15.66
CA TYR A 154 -13.26 6.87 -16.25
C TYR A 154 -12.24 7.91 -16.72
N GLN A 155 -12.51 8.53 -17.85
CA GLN A 155 -11.71 9.64 -18.37
C GLN A 155 -12.63 10.80 -18.76
N ASN A 156 -12.18 12.02 -18.46
CA ASN A 156 -12.84 13.23 -18.94
C ASN A 156 -12.31 13.55 -20.35
N ILE A 157 -13.18 13.43 -21.36
CA ILE A 157 -12.89 13.78 -22.75
C ILE A 157 -13.91 14.83 -23.17
N ASN A 158 -13.44 16.04 -23.51
CA ASN A 158 -14.29 17.17 -23.93
C ASN A 158 -15.43 17.48 -22.95
N ASN A 159 -15.14 17.51 -21.64
CA ASN A 159 -16.11 17.73 -20.56
C ASN A 159 -17.18 16.63 -20.43
N GLN A 160 -16.96 15.46 -21.02
CA GLN A 160 -17.80 14.28 -20.85
C GLN A 160 -17.01 13.19 -20.13
N ILE A 161 -17.61 12.61 -19.08
CA ILE A 161 -17.04 11.46 -18.39
C ILE A 161 -17.37 10.21 -19.22
N ILE A 162 -16.33 9.56 -19.76
CA ILE A 162 -16.44 8.35 -20.56
C ILE A 162 -15.84 7.18 -19.77
N MET A 163 -16.59 6.09 -19.68
CA MET A 163 -16.11 4.83 -19.11
C MET A 163 -15.27 4.09 -20.17
N LEU A 164 -14.01 3.83 -19.83
CA LEU A 164 -13.06 3.10 -20.67
C LEU A 164 -13.04 1.61 -20.36
N ILE A 165 -13.17 1.26 -19.08
CA ILE A 165 -13.19 -0.12 -18.58
C ILE A 165 -14.41 -0.26 -17.66
N ASP A 166 -15.22 -1.29 -17.90
CA ASP A 166 -16.38 -1.57 -17.07
C ASP A 166 -15.98 -2.07 -15.68
N PRO A 167 -16.81 -1.83 -14.64
CA PRO A 167 -16.49 -2.17 -13.25
C PRO A 167 -16.11 -3.63 -13.00
N VAL A 168 -16.67 -4.58 -13.76
CA VAL A 168 -16.36 -6.01 -13.55
C VAL A 168 -14.98 -6.33 -14.11
N LYS A 169 -14.68 -5.86 -15.33
CA LYS A 169 -13.34 -6.04 -15.91
C LYS A 169 -12.27 -5.33 -15.10
N ASP A 170 -12.58 -4.18 -14.56
CA ASP A 170 -11.70 -3.39 -13.69
C ASP A 170 -11.23 -4.23 -12.48
N THR A 171 -12.18 -4.68 -11.65
CA THR A 171 -11.91 -5.55 -10.50
C THR A 171 -11.13 -6.82 -10.89
N ILE A 172 -11.45 -7.45 -12.03
CA ILE A 172 -10.69 -8.62 -12.49
C ILE A 172 -9.24 -8.25 -12.79
N GLN A 173 -8.99 -7.11 -13.42
CA GLN A 173 -7.64 -6.62 -13.71
C GLN A 173 -6.89 -6.32 -12.41
N ASP A 174 -7.53 -5.69 -11.44
CA ASP A 174 -6.92 -5.32 -10.16
C ASP A 174 -6.52 -6.52 -9.32
N ILE A 175 -7.39 -7.52 -9.22
CA ILE A 175 -7.08 -8.80 -8.59
C ILE A 175 -5.90 -9.47 -9.32
N THR A 176 -5.96 -9.51 -10.65
CA THR A 176 -4.91 -10.15 -11.47
C THR A 176 -3.57 -9.47 -11.31
N LEU A 177 -3.53 -8.13 -11.29
CA LEU A 177 -2.32 -7.34 -11.10
C LEU A 177 -1.79 -7.48 -9.68
N GLY A 178 -2.65 -7.48 -8.66
CA GLY A 178 -2.27 -7.77 -7.28
C GLY A 178 -1.62 -9.16 -7.11
N ILE A 179 -2.22 -10.19 -7.71
CA ILE A 179 -1.66 -11.54 -7.76
C ILE A 179 -0.31 -11.55 -8.51
N THR A 180 -0.21 -10.84 -9.63
CA THR A 180 1.03 -10.73 -10.40
C THR A 180 2.14 -10.09 -9.58
N GLY A 181 1.84 -9.01 -8.86
CA GLY A 181 2.76 -8.35 -7.93
C GLY A 181 3.28 -9.30 -6.85
N PHE A 182 2.41 -10.15 -6.32
CA PHE A 182 2.79 -11.20 -5.38
C PHE A 182 3.77 -12.22 -6.01
N PHE A 183 3.50 -12.69 -7.24
CA PHE A 183 4.41 -13.61 -7.93
C PHE A 183 5.77 -12.99 -8.23
N LEU A 184 5.82 -11.70 -8.59
CA LEU A 184 7.08 -10.97 -8.73
C LEU A 184 7.89 -10.95 -7.43
N PHE A 185 7.21 -10.82 -6.29
CA PHE A 185 7.85 -10.95 -4.98
C PHE A 185 8.41 -12.36 -4.73
N ILE A 186 7.66 -13.42 -5.06
CA ILE A 186 8.15 -14.80 -4.95
C ILE A 186 9.41 -14.99 -5.81
N ILE A 187 9.36 -14.60 -7.08
CA ILE A 187 10.47 -14.75 -8.03
C ILE A 187 11.72 -14.07 -7.46
N LYS A 188 11.60 -12.81 -7.01
CA LYS A 188 12.70 -12.10 -6.34
C LYS A 188 13.28 -12.87 -5.16
N ASN A 189 12.43 -13.42 -4.30
CA ASN A 189 12.86 -14.12 -3.09
C ASN A 189 13.49 -15.49 -3.39
N VAL A 190 12.99 -16.21 -4.40
CA VAL A 190 13.56 -17.48 -4.86
C VAL A 190 14.92 -17.25 -5.51
N LEU A 191 15.05 -16.25 -6.38
CA LEU A 191 16.32 -15.90 -7.03
C LEU A 191 17.38 -15.49 -6.00
N LYS A 192 16.98 -14.75 -4.96
CA LYS A 192 17.89 -14.36 -3.88
C LYS A 192 18.45 -15.54 -3.08
N ASN A 193 17.69 -16.62 -2.91
CA ASN A 193 18.15 -17.79 -2.16
C ASN A 193 19.05 -18.73 -2.97
N LYS A 194 19.22 -18.49 -4.27
CA LYS A 194 20.11 -19.27 -5.16
C LYS A 194 21.52 -18.69 -5.26
N ASN A 195 21.72 -17.46 -4.76
CA ASN A 195 23.01 -16.75 -4.72
C ASN A 195 23.51 -16.65 -3.28
#